data_AF-A0A2E2BZD6-F1
#
_entry.id   AF-A0A2E2BZD6-F1
#
_cell.length_a   1.000
_cell.length_b   1.000
_cell.length_c   1.000
_cell.angle_alpha   90.00
_cell.angle_beta   90.00
_cell.angle_gamma   90.00
#
_symmetry.space_group_name_H-M   'P 1'
#
loop_
_entity.id
_entity.type
_entity.pdbx_description
1 polymer ?
#
loop_
_entity_poly.entity_id
_entity_poly.type
_entity_poly.pdbx_seq_one_letter_code
_entity_poly.pdbx_strand_id
1 'polypeptide(L)'
;MKKTETCLRCVILLLVVFSVQTISRAADRSIQNFVSQREKWDKLLGVPQTLEGRISTFNSLSLRFRNCPIPFYYAGKTPRLDNSVQNVEVTGHLARENGRLLFKITDLEKMPDDLEHFVVEESKIDLTNPREWYSLGDWASNRADFYNDDELKKQAQETYRKGVKAEYNQLIVKQPETLLKLADRVRDFKLPAQLSRELQHEALVLEWEQLQKQSQADEKPLLNQLLKLFPIAKTPQDKDNPQEREQYLKNQTEIFKQSDEAKQNRLLRWFYAEIVLKGILKNLAKGGSNGFEIATSIAKELPERTDLVQKYQEMQLDFDFNRVEELPRQYVLDLSQEFQKRGNKDKAKQTLVNWIESRRKKLDPNDADGRVRLARDLMELTDDKQAAAKVLLRAWELNPKSTEASVLLARLGFMLQKDQWLNPEEVKEFRDDPIRRAIRNGTVVAGMNRDQVQKVLGAPTQIGRSISGSKINELWIYGEASSQSLVIQLARKRRSDELTVVRIRNAQMSAAPLPEAADAVE
;
A
#
# COMPACT_ATOMS: atom_id res chain seq x y z
N MET A 1 70.75 -15.01 -22.11
CA MET A 1 69.66 -15.89 -21.65
C MET A 1 70.15 -17.19 -20.98
N LYS A 2 71.16 -17.18 -20.09
CA LYS A 2 71.51 -18.37 -19.26
C LYS A 2 72.01 -18.03 -17.84
N LYS A 3 71.88 -16.79 -17.37
CA LYS A 3 72.33 -16.34 -16.03
C LYS A 3 71.23 -15.79 -15.12
N THR A 4 70.00 -15.69 -15.61
CA THR A 4 68.86 -15.14 -14.86
C THR A 4 67.93 -16.21 -14.27
N GLU A 5 68.07 -17.48 -14.64
CA GLU A 5 67.22 -18.57 -14.11
C GLU A 5 67.74 -19.21 -12.81
N THR A 6 69.04 -19.09 -12.52
CA THR A 6 69.63 -19.66 -11.30
C THR A 6 69.40 -18.79 -10.06
N CYS A 7 69.26 -17.48 -10.23
CA CYS A 7 68.99 -16.56 -9.11
C CYS A 7 67.53 -16.64 -8.62
N LEU A 8 66.59 -16.96 -9.52
CA LEU A 8 65.17 -17.06 -9.21
C LEU A 8 64.82 -18.37 -8.47
N ARG A 9 65.56 -19.46 -8.73
CA ARG A 9 65.36 -20.75 -8.04
C ARG A 9 65.97 -20.79 -6.63
N CYS A 10 67.02 -20.03 -6.35
CA CYS A 10 67.58 -19.92 -4.99
C CYS A 10 66.77 -19.00 -4.08
N VAL A 11 66.12 -17.95 -4.61
CA VAL A 11 65.26 -17.06 -3.81
C VAL A 11 63.91 -17.69 -3.47
N ILE A 12 63.37 -18.56 -4.33
CA ILE A 12 62.12 -19.29 -4.05
C ILE A 12 62.33 -20.48 -3.09
N LEU A 13 63.53 -21.06 -3.01
CA LEU A 13 63.85 -22.12 -2.04
C LEU A 13 64.27 -21.58 -0.65
N LEU A 14 64.70 -20.32 -0.55
CA LEU A 14 65.01 -19.66 0.73
C LEU A 14 63.81 -18.96 1.38
N LEU A 15 62.73 -18.70 0.62
CA LEU A 15 61.48 -18.12 1.14
C LEU A 15 60.46 -19.16 1.64
N VAL A 16 60.71 -20.47 1.46
CA VAL A 16 59.84 -21.55 1.96
C VAL A 16 60.35 -22.15 3.29
N VAL A 17 61.54 -21.77 3.76
CA VAL A 17 62.15 -22.35 4.99
C VAL A 17 62.09 -21.41 6.21
N PHE A 18 61.59 -20.17 6.06
CA PHE A 18 61.54 -19.21 7.18
C PHE A 18 60.14 -18.71 7.56
N SER A 19 59.07 -19.38 7.11
CA SER A 19 57.69 -19.05 7.46
C SER A 19 56.95 -20.23 8.07
N VAL A 20 57.55 -20.88 9.07
CA VAL A 20 56.90 -21.89 9.90
C VAL A 20 57.26 -21.64 11.36
N GLN A 21 56.24 -21.20 12.11
CA GLN A 21 56.03 -21.43 13.54
C GLN A 21 56.89 -20.63 14.55
N THR A 22 56.43 -19.42 14.88
CA THR A 22 56.60 -18.87 16.22
C THR A 22 55.32 -18.87 17.06
N ILE A 23 54.16 -19.23 16.50
CA ILE A 23 52.88 -19.33 17.23
C ILE A 23 52.55 -20.77 17.68
N SER A 24 53.30 -21.80 17.23
CA SER A 24 52.96 -23.21 17.51
C SER A 24 53.75 -23.89 18.64
N ARG A 25 54.67 -23.19 19.33
CA ARG A 25 55.48 -23.84 20.38
C ARG A 25 54.76 -24.01 21.73
N ALA A 26 53.79 -23.16 22.06
CA ALA A 26 53.02 -23.29 23.30
C ALA A 26 51.96 -24.41 23.20
N ALA A 27 51.28 -24.53 22.05
CA ALA A 27 50.29 -25.58 21.82
C ALA A 27 50.90 -26.98 21.85
N ASP A 28 52.14 -27.15 21.36
CA ASP A 28 52.87 -28.43 21.38
C ASP A 28 53.33 -28.86 22.79
N ARG A 29 53.26 -27.96 23.77
CA ARG A 29 53.68 -28.22 25.15
C ARG A 29 52.51 -28.44 26.11
N SER A 30 51.24 -28.25 25.71
CA SER A 30 50.15 -28.39 26.67
C SER A 30 49.78 -29.85 26.96
N ILE A 31 49.33 -30.13 28.19
CA ILE A 31 48.76 -31.43 28.57
C ILE A 31 47.55 -31.78 27.69
N GLN A 32 46.77 -30.78 27.27
CA GLN A 32 45.68 -30.96 26.31
C GLN A 32 46.18 -31.59 25.00
N ASN A 33 47.22 -31.02 24.38
CA ASN A 33 47.77 -31.57 23.13
C ASN A 33 48.43 -32.92 23.38
N PHE A 34 49.18 -33.06 24.46
CA PHE A 34 49.79 -34.35 24.83
C PHE A 34 48.75 -35.47 24.95
N VAL A 35 47.61 -35.22 25.61
CA VAL A 35 46.50 -36.18 25.74
C VAL A 35 45.82 -36.45 24.40
N SER A 36 45.70 -35.46 23.53
CA SER A 36 45.14 -35.65 22.17
C SER A 36 45.98 -36.61 21.31
N GLN A 37 47.27 -36.75 21.62
CA GLN A 37 48.22 -37.60 20.89
C GLN A 37 48.44 -38.96 21.55
N ARG A 38 47.48 -39.43 22.36
CA ARG A 38 47.60 -40.66 23.16
C ARG A 38 48.05 -41.89 22.38
N GLU A 39 47.57 -42.06 21.14
CA GLU A 39 47.92 -43.18 20.27
C GLU A 39 49.40 -43.19 19.86
N LYS A 40 50.08 -42.05 19.96
CA LYS A 40 51.49 -41.88 19.58
C LYS A 40 52.44 -42.01 20.77
N TRP A 41 51.94 -42.15 22.01
CA TRP A 41 52.77 -42.14 23.22
C TRP A 41 53.85 -43.21 23.25
N ASP A 42 53.61 -44.39 22.69
CA ASP A 42 54.62 -45.46 22.64
C ASP A 42 55.84 -45.08 21.79
N LYS A 43 55.67 -44.21 20.79
CA LYS A 43 56.77 -43.67 19.97
C LYS A 43 57.55 -42.56 20.68
N LEU A 44 57.02 -42.05 21.80
CA LEU A 44 57.60 -40.94 22.57
C LEU A 44 58.31 -41.42 23.85
N LEU A 45 58.43 -42.73 24.05
CA LEU A 45 59.16 -43.32 25.17
C LEU A 45 60.64 -42.89 25.17
N GLY A 46 61.13 -42.42 26.32
CA GLY A 46 62.50 -41.95 26.50
C GLY A 46 62.80 -40.60 25.83
N VAL A 47 61.87 -40.03 25.06
CA VAL A 47 62.06 -38.73 24.40
C VAL A 47 61.79 -37.61 25.41
N PRO A 48 62.76 -36.68 25.62
CA PRO A 48 62.55 -35.51 26.46
C PRO A 48 61.41 -34.63 25.95
N GLN A 49 60.52 -34.25 26.84
CA GLN A 49 59.34 -33.43 26.58
C GLN A 49 59.15 -32.42 27.70
N THR A 50 58.63 -31.25 27.34
CA THR A 50 58.23 -30.21 28.27
C THR A 50 56.72 -30.05 28.15
N LEU A 51 56.01 -30.27 29.26
CA LEU A 51 54.56 -30.32 29.33
C LEU A 51 54.00 -29.32 30.35
N GLU A 52 53.04 -28.50 29.97
CA GLU A 52 52.36 -27.52 30.81
C GLU A 52 50.89 -27.90 31.03
N GLY A 53 50.38 -27.72 32.24
CA GLY A 53 48.94 -27.85 32.50
C GLY A 53 48.51 -27.67 33.94
N ARG A 54 47.20 -27.77 34.17
CA ARG A 54 46.60 -27.72 35.52
C ARG A 54 46.86 -28.97 36.32
N ILE A 55 47.38 -28.83 37.53
CA ILE A 55 47.53 -29.94 38.47
C ILE A 55 46.19 -30.25 39.15
N SER A 56 45.90 -31.54 39.35
CA SER A 56 44.78 -31.99 40.17
C SER A 56 45.20 -32.30 41.60
N THR A 57 46.36 -32.95 41.75
CA THR A 57 46.94 -33.35 43.03
C THR A 57 48.44 -33.46 42.90
N PHE A 58 49.18 -33.18 43.98
CA PHE A 58 50.62 -33.40 44.05
C PHE A 58 51.04 -33.79 45.47
N ASN A 59 52.19 -34.45 45.58
CA ASN A 59 52.86 -34.77 46.84
C ASN A 59 54.39 -34.81 46.62
N SER A 60 55.14 -35.31 47.59
CA SER A 60 56.60 -35.37 47.51
C SER A 60 57.15 -36.33 46.44
N LEU A 61 56.35 -37.27 45.93
CA LEU A 61 56.80 -38.33 45.01
C LEU A 61 56.17 -38.23 43.63
N SER A 62 54.98 -37.63 43.51
CA SER A 62 54.25 -37.55 42.25
C SER A 62 53.35 -36.33 42.16
N LEU A 63 52.97 -36.02 40.92
CA LEU A 63 51.89 -35.10 40.59
C LEU A 63 50.96 -35.74 39.57
N ARG A 64 49.74 -35.21 39.49
CA ARG A 64 48.76 -35.55 38.46
C ARG A 64 48.27 -34.27 37.83
N PHE A 65 48.21 -34.26 36.51
CA PHE A 65 47.50 -33.22 35.77
C PHE A 65 46.02 -33.58 35.68
N ARG A 66 45.17 -32.55 35.77
CA ARG A 66 43.74 -32.69 35.51
C ARG A 66 43.53 -33.16 34.07
N ASN A 67 42.61 -34.10 33.88
CA ASN A 67 42.27 -34.71 32.60
C ASN A 67 43.44 -35.40 31.86
N CYS A 68 44.51 -35.75 32.58
CA CYS A 68 45.58 -36.61 32.08
C CYS A 68 45.52 -38.00 32.75
N PRO A 69 45.47 -39.11 31.98
CA PRO A 69 45.28 -40.45 32.55
C PRO A 69 46.55 -41.07 33.13
N ILE A 70 47.73 -40.49 32.92
CA ILE A 70 49.00 -41.06 33.40
C ILE A 70 49.54 -40.29 34.62
N PRO A 71 50.21 -40.98 35.56
CA PRO A 71 50.87 -40.33 36.68
C PRO A 71 52.23 -39.75 36.27
N PHE A 72 52.63 -38.68 36.95
CA PHE A 72 53.92 -38.02 36.76
C PHE A 72 54.74 -38.17 38.05
N TYR A 73 55.96 -38.69 37.97
CA TYR A 73 56.81 -39.02 39.12
C TYR A 73 58.12 -38.25 39.07
N TYR A 74 58.60 -37.78 40.23
CA TYR A 74 59.88 -37.08 40.32
C TYR A 74 61.04 -38.08 40.26
N ALA A 75 61.99 -37.87 39.35
CA ALA A 75 63.22 -38.67 39.25
C ALA A 75 64.33 -38.18 40.21
N GLY A 76 64.09 -37.11 40.98
CA GLY A 76 65.08 -36.45 41.85
C GLY A 76 64.45 -35.65 42.99
N LYS A 77 65.13 -34.58 43.45
CA LYS A 77 64.63 -33.72 44.55
C LYS A 77 63.31 -33.04 44.15
N THR A 78 62.30 -33.19 45.00
CA THR A 78 60.98 -32.58 44.82
C THR A 78 61.04 -31.07 45.05
N PRO A 79 60.61 -30.23 44.10
CA PRO A 79 60.42 -28.82 44.35
C PRO A 79 59.28 -28.58 45.36
N ARG A 80 59.39 -27.52 46.15
CA ARG A 80 58.32 -27.09 47.08
C ARG A 80 57.27 -26.29 46.31
N LEU A 81 56.16 -26.94 45.99
CA LEU A 81 54.94 -26.28 45.53
C LEU A 81 54.07 -25.88 46.72
N ASP A 82 53.48 -24.69 46.65
CA ASP A 82 52.44 -24.28 47.59
C ASP A 82 51.07 -24.76 47.06
N ASN A 83 50.06 -24.77 47.94
CA ASN A 83 48.71 -25.23 47.58
C ASN A 83 47.96 -24.26 46.66
N SER A 84 48.51 -23.06 46.40
CA SER A 84 47.91 -22.08 45.49
C SER A 84 48.28 -22.28 44.02
N VAL A 85 49.37 -23.00 43.72
CA VAL A 85 49.77 -23.27 42.34
C VAL A 85 48.72 -24.15 41.64
N GLN A 86 48.10 -23.62 40.59
CA GLN A 86 47.21 -24.43 39.74
C GLN A 86 47.92 -24.96 38.50
N ASN A 87 48.85 -24.19 37.94
CA ASN A 87 49.55 -24.55 36.70
C ASN A 87 51.05 -24.78 36.93
N VAL A 88 51.58 -25.80 36.26
CA VAL A 88 53.03 -26.08 36.26
C VAL A 88 53.49 -26.46 34.86
N GLU A 89 54.75 -26.18 34.57
CA GLU A 89 55.48 -26.76 33.45
C GLU A 89 56.43 -27.83 34.00
N VAL A 90 56.41 -29.03 33.40
CA VAL A 90 57.28 -30.14 33.76
C VAL A 90 58.13 -30.55 32.58
N THR A 91 59.42 -30.74 32.80
CA THR A 91 60.31 -31.33 31.80
C THR A 91 60.69 -32.74 32.25
N GLY A 92 60.67 -33.69 31.32
CA GLY A 92 60.92 -35.08 31.61
C GLY A 92 60.73 -35.98 30.39
N HIS A 93 60.46 -37.26 30.60
CA HIS A 93 60.21 -38.20 29.50
C HIS A 93 59.21 -39.28 29.89
N LEU A 94 58.53 -39.84 28.89
CA LEU A 94 57.68 -41.01 29.07
C LEU A 94 58.52 -42.26 29.35
N ALA A 95 58.09 -43.04 30.32
CA ALA A 95 58.67 -44.32 30.68
C ALA A 95 57.58 -45.38 30.86
N ARG A 96 57.97 -46.64 30.73
CA ARG A 96 57.10 -47.78 31.02
C ARG A 96 57.68 -48.55 32.20
N GLU A 97 56.95 -48.59 33.30
CA GLU A 97 57.32 -49.33 34.51
C GLU A 97 56.18 -50.28 34.88
N ASN A 98 56.51 -51.55 35.13
CA ASN A 98 55.53 -52.59 35.49
C ASN A 98 54.34 -52.66 34.50
N GLY A 99 54.61 -52.45 33.21
CA GLY A 99 53.59 -52.45 32.15
C GLY A 99 52.68 -51.21 32.10
N ARG A 100 52.89 -50.20 32.96
CA ARG A 100 52.13 -48.95 32.97
C ARG A 100 52.96 -47.80 32.43
N LEU A 101 52.32 -46.92 31.65
CA LEU A 101 52.92 -45.69 31.17
C LEU A 101 52.91 -44.64 32.29
N LEU A 102 54.05 -44.00 32.52
CA LEU A 102 54.21 -42.89 33.45
C LEU A 102 55.17 -41.85 32.86
N PHE A 103 55.15 -40.64 33.41
CA PHE A 103 56.08 -39.58 33.02
C PHE A 103 57.10 -39.34 34.14
N LYS A 104 58.40 -39.42 33.82
CA LYS A 104 59.48 -39.13 34.77
C LYS A 104 59.89 -37.68 34.66
N ILE A 105 59.58 -36.90 35.69
CA ILE A 105 59.90 -35.48 35.81
C ILE A 105 61.37 -35.33 36.22
N THR A 106 62.12 -34.56 35.43
CA THR A 106 63.48 -34.12 35.73
C THR A 106 63.53 -32.68 36.21
N ASP A 107 62.58 -31.84 35.79
CA ASP A 107 62.50 -30.44 36.18
C ASP A 107 61.03 -29.96 36.25
N LEU A 108 60.75 -28.99 37.11
CA LEU A 108 59.42 -28.44 37.31
C LEU A 108 59.48 -26.94 37.60
N GLU A 109 58.69 -26.18 36.85
CA GLU A 109 58.54 -24.73 36.98
C GLU A 109 57.07 -24.36 37.32
N LYS A 110 56.90 -23.34 38.15
CA LYS A 110 55.58 -22.79 38.47
C LYS A 110 55.13 -21.87 37.33
N MET A 111 53.90 -22.05 36.86
CA MET A 111 53.32 -21.22 35.81
C MET A 111 52.21 -20.32 36.38
N PRO A 112 51.94 -19.16 35.76
CA PRO A 112 50.78 -18.35 36.11
C PRO A 112 49.48 -19.14 35.96
N ASP A 113 48.48 -18.77 36.74
CA ASP A 113 47.13 -19.33 36.56
C ASP A 113 46.56 -18.92 35.19
N ASP A 114 45.61 -19.70 34.64
CA ASP A 114 45.12 -19.48 33.27
C ASP A 114 44.51 -18.09 33.08
N LEU A 115 43.85 -17.54 34.10
CA LEU A 115 43.31 -16.18 34.07
C LEU A 115 44.42 -15.11 34.13
N GLU A 116 45.48 -15.35 34.91
CA GLU A 116 46.62 -14.44 34.95
C GLU A 116 47.35 -14.42 33.60
N HIS A 117 47.59 -15.59 33.02
CA HIS A 117 48.14 -15.71 31.68
C HIS A 117 47.27 -15.00 30.65
N PHE A 118 45.95 -15.21 30.72
CA PHE A 118 44.99 -14.54 29.83
C PHE A 118 45.12 -13.00 29.90
N VAL A 119 45.13 -12.43 31.12
CA VAL A 119 45.24 -10.97 31.31
C VAL A 119 46.57 -10.43 30.78
N VAL A 120 47.67 -11.16 31.02
CA VAL A 120 48.99 -10.78 30.51
C VAL A 120 49.03 -10.79 28.99
N GLU A 121 48.51 -11.84 28.35
CA GLU A 121 48.48 -11.91 26.88
C GLU A 121 47.54 -10.87 26.28
N GLU A 122 46.37 -10.65 26.88
CA GLU A 122 45.43 -9.61 26.47
C GLU A 122 46.08 -8.22 26.46
N SER A 123 46.90 -7.91 27.47
CA SER A 123 47.58 -6.62 27.59
C SER A 123 48.61 -6.34 26.47
N LYS A 124 49.05 -7.37 25.76
CA LYS A 124 50.04 -7.28 24.68
C LYS A 124 49.41 -7.13 23.29
N ILE A 125 48.10 -7.34 23.18
CA ILE A 125 47.40 -7.35 21.89
C ILE A 125 47.36 -5.95 21.28
N ASP A 126 47.71 -5.85 20.00
CA ASP A 126 47.36 -4.67 19.20
C ASP A 126 45.84 -4.62 19.00
N LEU A 127 45.21 -3.61 19.59
CA LEU A 127 43.75 -3.40 19.54
C LEU A 127 43.19 -3.38 18.11
N THR A 128 44.01 -3.05 17.13
CA THR A 128 43.62 -3.00 15.73
C THR A 128 43.74 -4.33 15.02
N ASN A 129 44.45 -5.33 15.55
CA ASN A 129 44.74 -6.61 14.89
C ASN A 129 43.76 -7.73 15.32
N PRO A 130 42.78 -8.12 14.48
CA PRO A 130 41.78 -9.13 14.85
C PRO A 130 42.37 -10.52 15.06
N ARG A 131 43.49 -10.84 14.41
CA ARG A 131 44.09 -12.18 14.47
C ARG A 131 44.65 -12.50 15.86
N GLU A 132 45.19 -11.49 16.55
CA GLU A 132 45.70 -11.64 17.91
C GLU A 132 44.55 -11.90 18.89
N TRP A 133 43.45 -11.16 18.76
CA TRP A 133 42.22 -11.44 19.51
C TRP A 133 41.70 -12.86 19.28
N TYR A 134 41.58 -13.29 18.01
CA TYR A 134 41.11 -14.64 17.72
C TYR A 134 42.05 -15.72 18.27
N SER A 135 43.36 -15.51 18.18
CA SER A 135 44.35 -16.47 18.69
C SER A 135 44.27 -16.64 20.21
N LEU A 136 44.10 -15.54 20.96
CA LEU A 136 43.90 -15.59 22.41
C LEU A 136 42.55 -16.24 22.77
N GLY A 137 41.50 -15.93 22.01
CA GLY A 137 40.17 -16.55 22.16
C GLY A 137 40.21 -18.05 21.94
N ASP A 138 40.89 -18.52 20.89
CA ASP A 138 41.09 -19.94 20.59
C ASP A 138 41.85 -20.65 21.71
N TRP A 139 42.93 -20.05 22.21
CA TRP A 139 43.66 -20.58 23.35
C TRP A 139 42.77 -20.73 24.59
N ALA A 140 42.04 -19.66 24.95
CA ALA A 140 41.17 -19.64 26.12
C ALA A 140 40.01 -20.63 25.98
N SER A 141 39.35 -20.68 24.81
CA SER A 141 38.25 -21.61 24.55
C SER A 141 38.71 -23.06 24.62
N ASN A 142 39.85 -23.39 24.01
CA ASN A 142 40.40 -24.74 24.02
C ASN A 142 40.74 -25.20 25.44
N ARG A 143 41.36 -24.33 26.26
CA ARG A 143 41.63 -24.65 27.67
C ARG A 143 40.37 -24.74 28.52
N ALA A 144 39.42 -23.83 28.29
CA ALA A 144 38.15 -23.82 29.00
C ALA A 144 37.36 -25.11 28.75
N ASP A 145 37.26 -25.55 27.49
CA ASP A 145 36.59 -26.80 27.14
C ASP A 145 37.37 -28.02 27.66
N PHE A 146 38.72 -27.99 27.62
CA PHE A 146 39.52 -29.09 28.14
C PHE A 146 39.40 -29.25 29.66
N TYR A 147 39.32 -28.17 30.43
CA TYR A 147 39.26 -28.22 31.90
C TYR A 147 37.86 -28.03 32.49
N ASN A 148 36.83 -27.81 31.67
CA ASN A 148 35.49 -27.38 32.06
C ASN A 148 35.52 -26.11 32.93
N ASP A 149 36.12 -25.05 32.41
CA ASP A 149 36.27 -23.76 33.08
C ASP A 149 35.32 -22.70 32.49
N ASP A 150 34.23 -22.43 33.21
CA ASP A 150 33.20 -21.48 32.75
C ASP A 150 33.66 -20.02 32.75
N GLU A 151 34.63 -19.66 33.59
CA GLU A 151 35.14 -18.29 33.67
C GLU A 151 36.06 -18.00 32.47
N LEU A 152 36.99 -18.91 32.18
CA LEU A 152 37.86 -18.80 31.02
C LEU A 152 37.05 -18.88 29.70
N LYS A 153 35.96 -19.64 29.69
CA LYS A 153 35.02 -19.68 28.55
C LYS A 153 34.37 -18.32 28.28
N LYS A 154 33.96 -17.60 29.33
CA LYS A 154 33.42 -16.23 29.19
C LYS A 154 34.48 -15.27 28.65
N GLN A 155 35.72 -15.38 29.13
CA GLN A 155 36.83 -14.57 28.62
C GLN A 155 37.12 -14.86 27.14
N ALA A 156 37.09 -16.13 26.72
CA ALA A 156 37.21 -16.50 25.31
C ALA A 156 36.12 -15.83 24.45
N GLN A 157 34.87 -15.88 24.88
CA GLN A 157 33.75 -15.22 24.19
C GLN A 157 33.92 -13.70 24.09
N GLU A 158 34.35 -13.04 25.17
CA GLU A 158 34.61 -11.60 25.15
C GLU A 158 35.77 -11.25 24.21
N THR A 159 36.80 -12.09 24.17
CA THR A 159 37.95 -11.94 23.26
C THR A 159 37.51 -12.06 21.79
N TYR A 160 36.71 -13.08 21.46
CA TYR A 160 36.13 -13.22 20.12
C TYR A 160 35.28 -12.01 19.74
N ARG A 161 34.50 -11.46 20.69
CA ARG A 161 33.71 -10.24 20.47
C ARG A 161 34.60 -9.03 20.15
N LYS A 162 35.70 -8.85 20.87
CA LYS A 162 36.71 -7.81 20.58
C LYS A 162 37.37 -8.01 19.21
N GLY A 163 37.70 -9.25 18.86
CA GLY A 163 38.23 -9.61 17.53
C GLY A 163 37.27 -9.26 16.39
N VAL A 164 35.99 -9.62 16.52
CA VAL A 164 34.95 -9.26 15.54
C VAL A 164 34.82 -7.75 15.41
N LYS A 165 34.85 -7.01 16.52
CA LYS A 165 34.81 -5.54 16.51
C LYS A 165 36.04 -4.94 15.81
N ALA A 166 37.23 -5.46 16.10
CA ALA A 166 38.46 -5.03 15.43
C ALA A 166 38.39 -5.29 13.92
N GLU A 167 37.93 -6.47 13.51
CA GLU A 167 37.80 -6.83 12.09
C GLU A 167 36.79 -5.95 11.38
N TYR A 168 35.64 -5.71 11.99
CA TYR A 168 34.64 -4.77 11.48
C TYR A 168 35.22 -3.36 11.31
N ASN A 169 36.01 -2.87 12.27
CA ASN A 169 36.63 -1.54 12.20
C ASN A 169 37.77 -1.45 11.16
N GLN A 170 38.40 -2.57 10.80
CA GLN A 170 39.42 -2.62 9.75
C GLN A 170 38.83 -2.54 8.32
N LEU A 171 37.52 -2.74 8.16
CA LEU A 171 36.87 -2.65 6.85
C LEU A 171 36.84 -1.19 6.36
N ILE A 172 37.82 -0.81 5.55
CA ILE A 172 37.92 0.54 4.94
C ILE A 172 36.66 0.87 4.14
N VAL A 173 36.17 -0.11 3.38
CA VAL A 173 34.87 -0.05 2.70
C VAL A 173 34.12 -1.32 3.06
N LYS A 174 32.95 -1.14 3.68
CA LYS A 174 32.09 -2.27 4.03
C LYS A 174 31.43 -2.81 2.77
N GLN A 175 31.61 -4.10 2.52
CA GLN A 175 30.96 -4.81 1.43
C GLN A 175 29.99 -5.87 1.99
N PRO A 176 28.82 -6.10 1.36
CA PRO A 176 27.84 -7.07 1.86
C PRO A 176 28.45 -8.44 2.15
N GLU A 177 29.27 -8.96 1.24
CA GLU A 177 29.93 -10.27 1.36
C GLU A 177 30.88 -10.36 2.57
N THR A 178 31.61 -9.27 2.86
CA THR A 178 32.53 -9.22 4.00
C THR A 178 31.78 -9.21 5.33
N LEU A 179 30.67 -8.49 5.41
CA LEU A 179 29.83 -8.44 6.60
C LEU A 179 29.12 -9.78 6.85
N LEU A 180 28.67 -10.47 5.80
CA LEU A 180 28.06 -11.80 5.94
C LEU A 180 29.07 -12.85 6.42
N LYS A 181 30.31 -12.82 5.91
CA LYS A 181 31.39 -13.69 6.42
C LYS A 181 31.69 -13.40 7.89
N LEU A 182 31.64 -12.13 8.30
CA LEU A 182 31.83 -11.76 9.70
C LEU A 182 30.67 -12.24 10.57
N ALA A 183 29.43 -12.15 10.07
CA ALA A 183 28.25 -12.71 10.73
C ALA A 183 28.35 -14.23 10.89
N ASP A 184 28.88 -14.95 9.89
CA ASP A 184 29.11 -16.39 9.99
C ASP A 184 30.10 -16.71 11.11
N ARG A 185 31.22 -15.97 11.21
CA ARG A 185 32.19 -16.11 12.31
C ARG A 185 31.59 -15.86 13.69
N VAL A 186 30.71 -14.86 13.82
CA VAL A 186 30.00 -14.61 15.07
C VAL A 186 29.24 -15.85 15.54
N ARG A 187 28.62 -16.60 14.60
CA ARG A 187 27.94 -17.86 14.92
C ARG A 187 28.92 -18.99 15.24
N ASP A 188 30.01 -19.10 14.48
CA ASP A 188 31.04 -20.13 14.70
C ASP A 188 31.68 -20.00 16.09
N PHE A 189 31.91 -18.75 16.54
CA PHE A 189 32.39 -18.42 17.88
C PHE A 189 31.31 -18.47 18.98
N LYS A 190 30.08 -18.85 18.63
CA LYS A 190 28.93 -18.95 19.55
C LYS A 190 28.68 -17.65 20.35
N LEU A 191 28.91 -16.51 19.71
CA LEU A 191 28.62 -15.20 20.26
C LEU A 191 27.11 -14.90 20.25
N PRO A 192 26.64 -13.85 20.95
CA PRO A 192 25.22 -13.50 20.97
C PRO A 192 24.65 -13.34 19.55
N ALA A 193 23.54 -14.03 19.27
CA ALA A 193 22.91 -14.07 17.94
C ALA A 193 22.57 -12.68 17.40
N GLN A 194 22.28 -11.73 18.30
CA GLN A 194 22.05 -10.32 18.01
C GLN A 194 23.15 -9.72 17.13
N LEU A 195 24.43 -9.97 17.43
CA LEU A 195 25.55 -9.41 16.68
C LEU A 195 25.59 -9.93 15.24
N SER A 196 25.25 -11.21 15.04
CA SER A 196 25.15 -11.80 13.70
C SER A 196 24.00 -11.18 12.91
N ARG A 197 22.85 -10.90 13.57
CA ARG A 197 21.69 -10.28 12.93
C ARG A 197 21.99 -8.85 12.50
N GLU A 198 22.68 -8.08 13.33
CA GLU A 198 23.09 -6.70 13.03
C GLU A 198 23.98 -6.63 11.78
N LEU A 199 24.98 -7.52 11.68
CA LEU A 199 25.88 -7.60 10.52
C LEU A 199 25.14 -8.05 9.25
N GLN A 200 24.23 -9.02 9.35
CA GLN A 200 23.41 -9.47 8.24
C GLN A 200 22.47 -8.37 7.73
N HIS A 201 21.84 -7.64 8.65
CA HIS A 201 20.99 -6.51 8.30
C HIS A 201 21.78 -5.38 7.62
N GLU A 202 22.93 -5.00 8.17
CA GLU A 202 23.81 -3.98 7.57
C GLU A 202 24.26 -4.39 6.16
N ALA A 203 24.59 -5.68 5.95
CA ALA A 203 24.95 -6.21 4.63
C ALA A 203 23.81 -6.02 3.61
N LEU A 204 22.57 -6.35 3.99
CA LEU A 204 21.40 -6.22 3.14
C LEU A 204 21.06 -4.76 2.83
N VAL A 205 21.22 -3.85 3.82
CA VAL A 205 21.03 -2.40 3.61
C VAL A 205 22.03 -1.87 2.59
N LEU A 206 23.31 -2.24 2.71
CA LEU A 206 24.34 -1.83 1.75
C LEU A 206 24.07 -2.37 0.35
N GLU A 207 23.64 -3.63 0.24
CA GLU A 207 23.25 -4.23 -1.04
C GLU A 207 22.06 -3.49 -1.66
N TRP A 208 21.08 -3.11 -0.84
CA TRP A 208 19.94 -2.30 -1.29
C TRP A 208 20.36 -0.93 -1.80
N GLU A 209 21.20 -0.20 -1.06
CA GLU A 209 21.73 1.09 -1.48
C GLU A 209 22.52 1.01 -2.80
N GLN A 210 23.24 -0.10 -3.03
CA GLN A 210 23.93 -0.35 -4.30
C GLN A 210 22.95 -0.61 -5.44
N LEU A 211 21.90 -1.41 -5.22
CA LEU A 211 20.86 -1.69 -6.22
C LEU A 211 20.08 -0.43 -6.60
N GLN A 212 19.78 0.46 -5.64
CA GLN A 212 19.05 1.70 -5.91
C GLN A 212 19.78 2.66 -6.87
N LYS A 213 21.10 2.55 -6.98
CA LYS A 213 21.92 3.35 -7.92
C LYS A 213 21.81 2.85 -9.37
N GLN A 214 21.20 1.70 -9.60
CA GLN A 214 21.08 1.08 -10.92
C GLN A 214 19.65 1.28 -11.47
N SER A 215 19.53 1.79 -12.70
CA SER A 215 18.22 2.18 -13.27
C SER A 215 17.26 1.01 -13.56
N GLN A 216 17.78 -0.23 -13.67
CA GLN A 216 17.00 -1.44 -13.98
C GLN A 216 17.41 -2.67 -13.15
N ALA A 217 17.98 -2.46 -11.96
CA ALA A 217 18.37 -3.56 -11.07
C ALA A 217 17.20 -4.51 -10.76
N ASP A 218 17.39 -5.83 -10.78
CA ASP A 218 16.40 -6.79 -10.30
C ASP A 218 16.48 -6.92 -8.77
N GLU A 219 15.40 -6.64 -8.05
CA GLU A 219 15.37 -6.74 -6.59
C GLU A 219 15.17 -8.17 -6.07
N LYS A 220 14.79 -9.12 -6.93
CA LYS A 220 14.47 -10.49 -6.51
C LYS A 220 15.62 -11.21 -5.79
N PRO A 221 16.90 -11.12 -6.23
CA PRO A 221 18.00 -11.75 -5.51
C PRO A 221 18.13 -11.26 -4.07
N LEU A 222 18.07 -9.93 -3.86
CA LEU A 222 18.10 -9.32 -2.53
C LEU A 222 16.91 -9.76 -1.67
N LEU A 223 15.69 -9.77 -2.23
CA LEU A 223 14.51 -10.25 -1.51
C LEU A 223 14.66 -11.72 -1.09
N ASN A 224 15.16 -12.58 -1.96
CA ASN A 224 15.39 -13.99 -1.65
C ASN A 224 16.42 -14.15 -0.53
N GLN A 225 17.49 -13.36 -0.55
CA GLN A 225 18.51 -13.37 0.51
C GLN A 225 17.97 -12.83 1.84
N LEU A 226 17.21 -11.74 1.81
CA LEU A 226 16.51 -11.20 2.99
C LEU A 226 15.61 -12.27 3.61
N LEU A 227 14.81 -12.98 2.81
CA LEU A 227 13.91 -14.02 3.31
C LEU A 227 14.63 -15.29 3.75
N LYS A 228 15.81 -15.59 3.19
CA LYS A 228 16.67 -16.69 3.65
C LYS A 228 17.25 -16.39 5.04
N LEU A 229 17.69 -15.15 5.28
CA LEU A 229 18.29 -14.72 6.55
C LEU A 229 17.23 -14.40 7.60
N PHE A 230 16.12 -13.78 7.19
CA PHE A 230 15.05 -13.29 8.04
C PHE A 230 13.67 -13.65 7.48
N PRO A 231 13.22 -14.91 7.63
CA PRO A 231 11.92 -15.35 7.09
C PRO A 231 10.74 -14.54 7.61
N ILE A 232 10.83 -14.04 8.86
CA ILE A 232 9.79 -13.25 9.51
C ILE A 232 9.55 -11.87 8.85
N ALA A 233 10.47 -11.38 8.02
CA ALA A 233 10.30 -10.13 7.29
C ALA A 233 9.10 -10.16 6.33
N LYS A 234 8.64 -11.35 5.91
CA LYS A 234 7.44 -11.51 5.07
C LYS A 234 6.14 -11.40 5.86
N THR A 235 6.16 -11.58 7.18
CA THR A 235 4.96 -11.57 8.00
C THR A 235 4.40 -10.14 8.10
N PRO A 236 3.16 -9.89 7.67
CA PRO A 236 2.54 -8.58 7.79
C PRO A 236 2.41 -8.12 9.25
N GLN A 237 2.38 -6.80 9.44
CA GLN A 237 2.06 -6.19 10.73
C GLN A 237 0.55 -5.95 10.82
N ASP A 238 0.00 -6.00 12.04
CA ASP A 238 -1.43 -5.67 12.27
C ASP A 238 -1.73 -4.22 11.90
N LYS A 239 -0.80 -3.31 12.20
CA LYS A 239 -0.91 -1.88 11.90
C LYS A 239 0.47 -1.27 11.65
N ASP A 240 0.53 -0.41 10.64
CA ASP A 240 1.71 0.37 10.30
C ASP A 240 1.96 1.53 11.28
N ASN A 241 3.23 1.91 11.47
CA ASN A 241 3.65 3.09 12.23
C ASN A 241 4.49 4.01 11.33
N PRO A 242 3.88 5.00 10.64
CA PRO A 242 4.57 5.82 9.66
C PRO A 242 5.76 6.60 10.22
N GLN A 243 5.64 7.13 11.44
CA GLN A 243 6.70 7.96 12.06
C GLN A 243 7.94 7.12 12.37
N GLU A 244 7.75 5.95 12.99
CA GLU A 244 8.85 5.06 13.33
C GLU A 244 9.49 4.44 12.08
N ARG A 245 8.67 4.09 11.06
CA ARG A 245 9.17 3.65 9.76
C ARG A 245 10.04 4.71 9.11
N GLU A 246 9.60 5.97 9.09
CA GLU A 246 10.37 7.07 8.50
C GLU A 246 11.71 7.27 9.22
N GLN A 247 11.72 7.21 10.56
CA GLN A 247 12.95 7.26 11.33
C GLN A 247 13.90 6.12 10.96
N TYR A 248 13.38 4.89 10.93
CA TYR A 248 14.14 3.71 10.54
C TYR A 248 14.74 3.85 9.14
N LEU A 249 13.94 4.20 8.13
CA LEU A 249 14.42 4.31 6.74
C LEU A 249 15.50 5.39 6.55
N LYS A 250 15.57 6.40 7.42
CA LYS A 250 16.65 7.41 7.39
C LYS A 250 17.96 6.92 8.02
N ASN A 251 17.91 6.00 8.97
CA ASN A 251 19.09 5.50 9.67
C ASN A 251 18.93 4.01 10.03
N GLN A 252 18.89 3.18 8.98
CA GLN A 252 18.46 1.78 9.10
C GLN A 252 19.36 0.97 10.02
N THR A 253 20.68 1.08 9.85
CA THR A 253 21.66 0.27 10.57
C THR A 253 21.70 0.62 12.07
N GLU A 254 21.73 1.91 12.41
CA GLU A 254 21.84 2.33 13.82
C GLU A 254 20.57 2.01 14.61
N ILE A 255 19.40 2.31 14.03
CA ILE A 255 18.12 2.03 14.67
C ILE A 255 17.93 0.52 14.86
N PHE A 256 18.40 -0.30 13.91
CA PHE A 256 18.34 -1.75 14.04
C PHE A 256 19.24 -2.27 15.18
N LYS A 257 20.46 -1.76 15.31
CA LYS A 257 21.41 -2.12 16.38
C LYS A 257 20.91 -1.76 17.78
N GLN A 258 20.23 -0.62 17.92
CA GLN A 258 19.68 -0.16 19.20
C GLN A 258 18.34 -0.81 19.59
N SER A 259 17.79 -1.67 18.73
CA SER A 259 16.46 -2.26 18.91
C SER A 259 16.54 -3.66 19.51
N ASP A 260 15.56 -4.00 20.34
CA ASP A 260 15.33 -5.37 20.77
C ASP A 260 14.83 -6.26 19.62
N GLU A 261 14.79 -7.57 19.84
CA GLU A 261 14.41 -8.54 18.81
C GLU A 261 12.99 -8.31 18.25
N ALA A 262 12.04 -7.96 19.12
CA ALA A 262 10.65 -7.72 18.70
C ALA A 262 10.57 -6.52 17.76
N LYS A 263 11.24 -5.42 18.11
CA LYS A 263 11.33 -4.24 17.27
C LYS A 263 12.12 -4.52 15.99
N GLN A 264 13.23 -5.25 16.04
CA GLN A 264 13.98 -5.66 14.85
C GLN A 264 13.13 -6.42 13.84
N ASN A 265 12.28 -7.35 14.28
CA ASN A 265 11.37 -8.07 13.40
C ASN A 265 10.41 -7.10 12.66
N ARG A 266 9.93 -6.06 13.36
CA ARG A 266 9.12 -4.97 12.77
C ARG A 266 9.92 -4.18 11.72
N LEU A 267 11.16 -3.81 12.03
CA LEU A 267 12.05 -3.06 11.13
C LEU A 267 12.37 -3.87 9.86
N LEU A 268 12.59 -5.19 10.00
CA LEU A 268 12.81 -6.10 8.87
C LEU A 268 11.60 -6.17 7.95
N ARG A 269 10.38 -6.17 8.51
CA ARG A 269 9.16 -6.09 7.69
C ARG A 269 9.07 -4.76 6.93
N TRP A 270 9.45 -3.63 7.51
CA TRP A 270 9.49 -2.37 6.77
C TRP A 270 10.57 -2.34 5.69
N PHE A 271 11.71 -2.96 5.94
CA PHE A 271 12.76 -3.11 4.93
C PHE A 271 12.28 -3.96 3.75
N TYR A 272 11.66 -5.10 4.04
CA TYR A 272 10.99 -5.94 3.03
C TYR A 272 9.96 -5.14 2.24
N ALA A 273 9.12 -4.37 2.93
CA ALA A 273 8.07 -3.57 2.31
C ALA A 273 8.63 -2.52 1.35
N GLU A 274 9.75 -1.88 1.68
CA GLU A 274 10.40 -0.88 0.82
C GLU A 274 10.90 -1.50 -0.50
N ILE A 275 11.54 -2.66 -0.42
CA ILE A 275 12.07 -3.36 -1.60
C ILE A 275 10.93 -3.86 -2.49
N VAL A 276 9.89 -4.48 -1.89
CA VAL A 276 8.71 -4.95 -2.62
C VAL A 276 7.97 -3.78 -3.27
N LEU A 277 7.78 -2.68 -2.54
CA LEU A 277 7.12 -1.49 -3.07
C LEU A 277 7.87 -0.95 -4.29
N LYS A 278 9.21 -0.86 -4.24
CA LYS A 278 10.00 -0.46 -5.41
C LYS A 278 9.73 -1.37 -6.62
N GLY A 279 9.71 -2.68 -6.41
CA GLY A 279 9.42 -3.67 -7.46
C GLY A 279 8.02 -3.49 -8.06
N ILE A 280 6.99 -3.29 -7.23
CA ILE A 280 5.62 -3.03 -7.70
C ILE A 280 5.57 -1.74 -8.53
N LEU A 281 6.19 -0.66 -8.04
CA LEU A 281 6.11 0.65 -8.67
C LEU A 281 6.87 0.79 -9.98
N LYS A 282 7.76 -0.15 -10.32
CA LYS A 282 8.34 -0.23 -11.67
C LYS A 282 7.28 -0.44 -12.77
N ASN A 283 6.17 -1.08 -12.42
CA ASN A 283 5.07 -1.33 -13.34
C ASN A 283 4.03 -0.20 -13.36
N LEU A 284 4.25 0.89 -12.60
CA LEU A 284 3.33 2.03 -12.60
C LEU A 284 3.37 2.73 -13.96
N ALA A 285 2.22 2.75 -14.64
CA ALA A 285 2.06 3.41 -15.92
C ALA A 285 2.23 4.94 -15.77
N LYS A 286 2.73 5.58 -16.83
CA LYS A 286 2.87 7.04 -16.85
C LYS A 286 1.49 7.70 -16.66
N GLY A 287 1.38 8.58 -15.68
CA GLY A 287 0.12 9.24 -15.32
C GLY A 287 -0.81 8.40 -14.43
N GLY A 288 -0.43 7.16 -14.08
CA GLY A 288 -1.15 6.35 -13.10
C GLY A 288 -2.37 5.62 -13.65
N SER A 289 -2.42 5.35 -14.96
CA SER A 289 -3.53 4.69 -15.66
C SER A 289 -3.73 3.20 -15.34
N ASN A 290 -2.91 2.64 -14.48
CA ASN A 290 -3.08 1.30 -13.90
C ASN A 290 -3.08 1.33 -12.35
N GLY A 291 -3.50 2.44 -11.75
CA GLY A 291 -3.45 2.63 -10.30
C GLY A 291 -4.23 1.58 -9.49
N PHE A 292 -5.33 1.04 -10.02
CA PHE A 292 -6.07 -0.08 -9.38
C PHE A 292 -5.26 -1.40 -9.37
N GLU A 293 -4.50 -1.70 -10.42
CA GLU A 293 -3.66 -2.90 -10.49
C GLU A 293 -2.49 -2.79 -9.51
N ILE A 294 -1.89 -1.60 -9.44
CA ILE A 294 -0.84 -1.27 -8.45
C ILE A 294 -1.39 -1.37 -7.04
N ALA A 295 -2.56 -0.78 -6.76
CA ALA A 295 -3.21 -0.86 -5.46
C ALA A 295 -3.53 -2.31 -5.04
N THR A 296 -4.00 -3.14 -5.98
CA THR A 296 -4.24 -4.57 -5.75
C THR A 296 -2.96 -5.31 -5.38
N SER A 297 -1.87 -5.02 -6.11
CA SER A 297 -0.56 -5.62 -5.85
C SER A 297 -0.01 -5.22 -4.48
N ILE A 298 -0.16 -3.95 -4.10
CA ILE A 298 0.21 -3.44 -2.76
C ILE A 298 -0.65 -4.10 -1.68
N ALA A 299 -1.97 -4.15 -1.85
CA ALA A 299 -2.87 -4.76 -0.86
C ALA A 299 -2.56 -6.25 -0.62
N LYS A 300 -2.10 -6.95 -1.65
CA LYS A 300 -1.72 -8.37 -1.56
C LYS A 300 -0.41 -8.58 -0.79
N GLU A 301 0.63 -7.85 -1.14
CA GLU A 301 1.98 -8.09 -0.57
C GLU A 301 2.21 -7.29 0.72
N LEU A 302 1.58 -6.12 0.84
CA LEU A 302 1.73 -5.11 1.90
C LEU A 302 0.36 -4.68 2.45
N PRO A 303 -0.44 -5.60 3.03
CA PRO A 303 -1.81 -5.31 3.49
C PRO A 303 -1.87 -4.22 4.56
N GLU A 304 -0.79 -3.99 5.31
CA GLU A 304 -0.68 -2.93 6.30
C GLU A 304 -0.58 -1.51 5.68
N ARG A 305 -0.30 -1.40 4.38
CA ARG A 305 -0.12 -0.12 3.63
C ARG A 305 -1.39 0.36 2.95
N THR A 306 -2.48 0.43 3.71
CA THR A 306 -3.78 0.91 3.20
C THR A 306 -3.71 2.36 2.70
N ASP A 307 -2.80 3.17 3.24
CA ASP A 307 -2.47 4.52 2.78
C ASP A 307 -2.05 4.54 1.29
N LEU A 308 -1.18 3.61 0.89
CA LEU A 308 -0.72 3.51 -0.49
C LEU A 308 -1.79 2.92 -1.41
N VAL A 309 -2.54 1.93 -0.93
CA VAL A 309 -3.67 1.36 -1.68
C VAL A 309 -4.63 2.47 -2.07
N GLN A 310 -5.04 3.30 -1.12
CA GLN A 310 -5.93 4.44 -1.39
C GLN A 310 -5.28 5.44 -2.34
N LYS A 311 -4.02 5.82 -2.11
CA LYS A 311 -3.28 6.78 -2.96
C LYS A 311 -3.27 6.36 -4.43
N TYR A 312 -2.98 5.09 -4.74
CA TYR A 312 -2.90 4.64 -6.14
C TYR A 312 -4.28 4.41 -6.77
N GLN A 313 -5.30 4.07 -5.99
CA GLN A 313 -6.68 4.10 -6.47
C GLN A 313 -7.11 5.51 -6.86
N GLU A 314 -6.83 6.50 -6.00
CA GLU A 314 -7.13 7.91 -6.28
C GLU A 314 -6.37 8.42 -7.50
N MET A 315 -5.11 8.00 -7.68
CA MET A 315 -4.32 8.35 -8.87
C MET A 315 -4.98 7.87 -10.17
N GLN A 316 -5.52 6.65 -10.21
CA GLN A 316 -6.28 6.15 -11.35
C GLN A 316 -7.56 6.97 -11.57
N LEU A 317 -8.34 7.19 -10.51
CA LEU A 317 -9.60 7.92 -10.60
C LEU A 317 -9.39 9.34 -11.13
N ASP A 318 -8.31 10.00 -10.71
CA ASP A 318 -7.93 11.32 -11.22
C ASP A 318 -7.46 11.27 -12.67
N PHE A 319 -6.71 10.22 -13.07
CA PHE A 319 -6.35 10.00 -14.46
C PHE A 319 -7.58 9.85 -15.36
N ASP A 320 -8.55 9.03 -14.96
CA ASP A 320 -9.78 8.81 -15.71
C ASP A 320 -10.67 10.05 -15.71
N PHE A 321 -10.78 10.76 -14.59
CA PHE A 321 -11.51 12.02 -14.50
C PHE A 321 -10.99 13.07 -15.50
N ASN A 322 -9.66 13.20 -15.63
CA ASN A 322 -9.04 14.14 -16.55
C ASN A 322 -9.20 13.74 -18.03
N ARG A 323 -9.55 12.49 -18.31
CA ARG A 323 -9.78 11.96 -19.67
C ARG A 323 -11.23 11.57 -19.91
N VAL A 324 -12.15 12.06 -19.07
CA VAL A 324 -13.55 11.65 -19.09
C VAL A 324 -14.19 11.78 -20.47
N GLU A 325 -13.76 12.76 -21.27
CA GLU A 325 -14.24 12.99 -22.64
C GLU A 325 -13.91 11.90 -23.67
N GLU A 326 -12.97 11.01 -23.36
CA GLU A 326 -12.57 9.88 -24.18
C GLU A 326 -13.25 8.58 -23.71
N LEU A 327 -13.93 8.61 -22.56
CA LEU A 327 -14.45 7.41 -21.92
C LEU A 327 -15.85 7.04 -22.45
N PRO A 328 -16.16 5.73 -22.55
CA PRO A 328 -17.51 5.25 -22.85
C PRO A 328 -18.52 5.63 -21.77
N ARG A 329 -19.80 5.79 -22.15
CA ARG A 329 -20.89 6.18 -21.23
C ARG A 329 -20.93 5.34 -19.96
N GLN A 330 -20.87 4.01 -20.09
CA GLN A 330 -20.96 3.12 -18.93
C GLN A 330 -19.80 3.35 -17.95
N TYR A 331 -18.59 3.53 -18.48
CA TYR A 331 -17.42 3.79 -17.66
C TYR A 331 -17.53 5.12 -16.91
N VAL A 332 -18.07 6.17 -17.54
CA VAL A 332 -18.32 7.47 -16.89
C VAL A 332 -19.36 7.37 -15.76
N LEU A 333 -20.39 6.54 -15.95
CA LEU A 333 -21.36 6.25 -14.89
C LEU A 333 -20.69 5.54 -13.71
N ASP A 334 -19.90 4.51 -14.00
CA ASP A 334 -19.18 3.74 -12.97
C ASP A 334 -18.20 4.65 -12.21
N LEU A 335 -17.47 5.52 -12.91
CA LEU A 335 -16.56 6.51 -12.33
C LEU A 335 -17.29 7.53 -11.44
N SER A 336 -18.43 8.06 -11.90
CA SER A 336 -19.27 8.97 -11.11
C SER A 336 -19.79 8.29 -9.85
N GLN A 337 -20.27 7.05 -9.95
CA GLN A 337 -20.70 6.25 -8.81
C GLN A 337 -19.57 5.97 -7.83
N GLU A 338 -18.36 5.69 -8.31
CA GLU A 338 -17.19 5.47 -7.46
C GLU A 338 -16.83 6.74 -6.67
N PHE A 339 -16.86 7.92 -7.31
CA PHE A 339 -16.72 9.19 -6.59
C PHE A 339 -17.83 9.41 -5.55
N GLN A 340 -19.09 9.05 -5.84
CA GLN A 340 -20.18 9.13 -4.86
C GLN A 340 -19.96 8.21 -3.67
N LYS A 341 -19.57 6.94 -3.90
CA LYS A 341 -19.28 5.96 -2.84
C LYS A 341 -18.17 6.45 -1.90
N ARG A 342 -17.20 7.18 -2.44
CA ARG A 342 -16.09 7.81 -1.69
C ARG A 342 -16.45 9.15 -1.06
N GLY A 343 -17.70 9.60 -1.17
CA GLY A 343 -18.19 10.85 -0.60
C GLY A 343 -17.88 12.11 -1.41
N ASN A 344 -17.26 11.99 -2.59
CA ASN A 344 -16.90 13.12 -3.45
C ASN A 344 -18.01 13.46 -4.44
N LYS A 345 -19.12 14.02 -3.92
CA LYS A 345 -20.32 14.35 -4.70
C LYS A 345 -20.05 15.37 -5.81
N ASP A 346 -19.14 16.31 -5.58
CA ASP A 346 -18.80 17.34 -6.56
C ASP A 346 -18.04 16.76 -7.75
N LYS A 347 -16.99 15.95 -7.52
CA LYS A 347 -16.31 15.22 -8.62
C LYS A 347 -17.27 14.28 -9.35
N ALA A 348 -18.16 13.60 -8.64
CA ALA A 348 -19.15 12.73 -9.26
C ALA A 348 -20.05 13.48 -10.25
N LYS A 349 -20.58 14.65 -9.84
CA LYS A 349 -21.38 15.52 -10.72
C LYS A 349 -20.55 16.07 -11.87
N GLN A 350 -19.34 16.57 -11.57
CA GLN A 350 -18.46 17.17 -12.57
C GLN A 350 -18.04 16.15 -13.64
N THR A 351 -17.87 14.88 -13.28
CA THR A 351 -17.60 13.78 -14.21
C THR A 351 -18.67 13.70 -15.30
N LEU A 352 -19.95 13.72 -14.91
CA LEU A 352 -21.08 13.67 -15.84
C LEU A 352 -21.18 14.94 -16.68
N VAL A 353 -21.02 16.12 -16.06
CA VAL A 353 -21.08 17.42 -16.75
C VAL A 353 -19.98 17.53 -17.81
N ASN A 354 -18.73 17.21 -17.46
CA ASN A 354 -17.58 17.27 -18.37
C ASN A 354 -17.79 16.35 -19.59
N TRP A 355 -18.29 15.14 -19.35
CA TRP A 355 -18.57 14.19 -20.42
C TRP A 355 -19.65 14.68 -21.39
N ILE A 356 -20.77 15.19 -20.86
CA ILE A 356 -21.87 15.73 -21.67
C ILE A 356 -21.40 16.94 -22.48
N GLU A 357 -20.67 17.87 -21.87
CA GLU A 357 -20.15 19.05 -22.56
C GLU A 357 -19.17 18.69 -23.68
N SER A 358 -18.33 17.67 -23.51
CA SER A 358 -17.49 17.17 -24.61
C SER A 358 -18.31 16.58 -25.75
N ARG A 359 -19.36 15.80 -25.44
CA ARG A 359 -20.28 15.27 -26.47
C ARG A 359 -21.03 16.37 -27.19
N ARG A 360 -21.45 17.42 -26.47
CA ARG A 360 -22.10 18.60 -27.04
C ARG A 360 -21.19 19.32 -28.03
N LYS A 361 -19.90 19.48 -27.72
CA LYS A 361 -18.91 20.10 -28.61
C LYS A 361 -18.62 19.27 -29.87
N LYS A 362 -18.63 17.94 -29.75
CA LYS A 362 -18.37 17.00 -30.86
C LYS A 362 -19.60 16.73 -31.75
N LEU A 363 -20.78 17.23 -31.37
CA LEU A 363 -22.03 16.95 -32.08
C LEU A 363 -22.11 17.74 -33.39
N ASP A 364 -22.36 17.04 -34.49
CA ASP A 364 -22.57 17.66 -35.80
C ASP A 364 -23.79 18.62 -35.74
N PRO A 365 -23.69 19.85 -36.26
CA PRO A 365 -24.80 20.80 -36.30
C PRO A 365 -26.11 20.23 -36.85
N ASN A 366 -26.04 19.30 -37.81
CA ASN A 366 -27.15 18.71 -38.55
C ASN A 366 -27.58 17.31 -38.05
N ASP A 367 -26.92 16.74 -37.04
CA ASP A 367 -27.29 15.42 -36.49
C ASP A 367 -28.49 15.51 -35.53
N ALA A 368 -29.69 15.36 -36.08
CA ALA A 368 -30.94 15.38 -35.32
C ALA A 368 -31.01 14.25 -34.27
N ASP A 369 -30.60 13.03 -34.63
CA ASP A 369 -30.68 11.87 -33.72
C ASP A 369 -29.65 11.98 -32.60
N GLY A 370 -28.45 12.49 -32.89
CA GLY A 370 -27.43 12.79 -31.89
C GLY A 370 -27.90 13.84 -30.88
N ARG A 371 -28.67 14.84 -31.32
CA ARG A 371 -29.32 15.81 -30.41
C ARG A 371 -30.34 15.15 -29.49
N VAL A 372 -31.18 14.26 -30.01
CA VAL A 372 -32.14 13.50 -29.18
C VAL A 372 -31.42 12.67 -28.12
N ARG A 373 -30.33 11.97 -28.50
CA ARG A 373 -29.49 11.22 -27.56
C ARG A 373 -28.85 12.13 -26.50
N LEU A 374 -28.29 13.27 -26.90
CA LEU A 374 -27.69 14.24 -25.98
C LEU A 374 -28.72 14.79 -24.98
N ALA A 375 -29.94 15.09 -25.43
CA ALA A 375 -31.00 15.58 -24.57
C ALA A 375 -31.42 14.54 -23.52
N ARG A 376 -31.47 13.26 -23.90
CA ARG A 376 -31.68 12.17 -22.94
C ARG A 376 -30.58 12.15 -21.88
N ASP A 377 -29.31 12.21 -22.29
CA ASP A 377 -28.20 12.22 -21.35
C ASP A 377 -28.24 13.45 -20.41
N LEU A 378 -28.61 14.63 -20.92
CA LEU A 378 -28.82 15.84 -20.10
C LEU A 378 -29.89 15.65 -19.02
N MET A 379 -31.01 15.01 -19.37
CA MET A 379 -32.10 14.73 -18.43
C MET A 379 -31.73 13.64 -17.43
N GLU A 380 -31.18 12.51 -17.89
CA GLU A 380 -30.92 11.33 -17.07
C GLU A 380 -29.70 11.51 -16.16
N LEU A 381 -28.65 12.15 -16.64
CA LEU A 381 -27.36 12.20 -15.95
C LEU A 381 -27.14 13.49 -15.17
N THR A 382 -27.70 14.61 -15.63
CA THR A 382 -27.48 15.93 -15.01
C THR A 382 -28.76 16.61 -14.52
N ASP A 383 -29.94 16.03 -14.77
CA ASP A 383 -31.27 16.64 -14.53
C ASP A 383 -31.44 18.04 -15.16
N ASP A 384 -30.67 18.34 -16.21
CA ASP A 384 -30.73 19.63 -16.91
C ASP A 384 -31.84 19.61 -17.98
N LYS A 385 -33.07 19.68 -17.49
CA LYS A 385 -34.30 19.68 -18.30
C LYS A 385 -34.38 20.88 -19.24
N GLN A 386 -33.83 22.03 -18.84
CA GLN A 386 -33.87 23.26 -19.65
C GLN A 386 -32.93 23.16 -20.85
N ALA A 387 -31.68 22.69 -20.65
CA ALA A 387 -30.77 22.46 -21.76
C ALA A 387 -31.28 21.34 -22.67
N ALA A 388 -31.84 20.27 -22.10
CA ALA A 388 -32.44 19.18 -22.88
C ALA A 388 -33.58 19.68 -23.79
N ALA A 389 -34.49 20.52 -23.29
CA ALA A 389 -35.56 21.11 -24.10
C ALA A 389 -35.02 21.91 -25.30
N LYS A 390 -34.00 22.75 -25.08
CA LYS A 390 -33.35 23.53 -26.16
C LYS A 390 -32.75 22.62 -27.23
N VAL A 391 -32.07 21.55 -26.82
CA VAL A 391 -31.47 20.58 -27.75
C VAL A 391 -32.55 19.80 -28.52
N LEU A 392 -33.66 19.44 -27.88
CA LEU A 392 -34.78 18.73 -28.51
C LEU A 392 -35.55 19.58 -29.51
N LEU A 393 -35.80 20.86 -29.20
CA LEU A 393 -36.43 21.79 -30.14
C LEU A 393 -35.59 21.91 -31.42
N ARG A 394 -34.26 22.03 -31.28
CA ARG A 394 -33.36 22.05 -32.43
C ARG A 394 -33.35 20.72 -33.19
N ALA A 395 -33.46 19.59 -32.49
CA ALA A 395 -33.59 18.27 -33.14
C ALA A 395 -34.87 18.18 -33.97
N TRP A 396 -36.00 18.69 -33.45
CA TRP A 396 -37.27 18.72 -34.15
C TRP A 396 -37.25 19.63 -35.38
N GLU A 397 -36.60 20.79 -35.30
CA GLU A 397 -36.40 21.68 -36.46
C GLU A 397 -35.67 20.96 -37.61
N LEU A 398 -34.67 20.13 -37.28
CA LEU A 398 -33.91 19.36 -38.27
C LEU A 398 -34.70 18.15 -38.79
N ASN A 399 -35.51 17.51 -37.93
CA ASN A 399 -36.36 16.37 -38.30
C ASN A 399 -37.75 16.46 -37.63
N PRO A 400 -38.73 17.14 -38.28
CA PRO A 400 -40.08 17.32 -37.75
C PRO A 400 -40.94 16.05 -37.67
N LYS A 401 -40.38 14.88 -38.06
CA LYS A 401 -41.06 13.59 -37.99
C LYS A 401 -40.50 12.68 -36.88
N SER A 402 -39.54 13.19 -36.09
CA SER A 402 -38.92 12.42 -35.00
C SER A 402 -39.93 12.17 -33.87
N THR A 403 -40.47 10.95 -33.83
CA THR A 403 -41.37 10.50 -32.76
C THR A 403 -40.70 10.63 -31.39
N GLU A 404 -39.42 10.27 -31.30
CA GLU A 404 -38.65 10.31 -30.07
C GLU A 404 -38.47 11.74 -29.53
N ALA A 405 -38.12 12.71 -30.40
CA ALA A 405 -38.03 14.11 -30.00
C ALA A 405 -39.36 14.65 -29.49
N SER A 406 -40.47 14.33 -30.18
CA SER A 406 -41.81 14.75 -29.77
C SER A 406 -42.23 14.19 -28.41
N VAL A 407 -41.94 12.90 -28.15
CA VAL A 407 -42.26 12.23 -26.89
C VAL A 407 -41.47 12.84 -25.74
N LEU A 408 -40.18 13.13 -25.93
CA LEU A 408 -39.36 13.75 -24.91
C LEU A 408 -39.77 15.20 -24.62
N LEU A 409 -40.10 16.00 -25.64
CA LEU A 409 -40.65 17.35 -25.46
C LEU A 409 -41.98 17.32 -24.69
N ALA A 410 -42.87 16.38 -25.03
CA ALA A 410 -44.13 16.20 -24.31
C ALA A 410 -43.92 15.83 -22.84
N ARG A 411 -42.92 14.97 -22.53
CA ARG A 411 -42.54 14.65 -21.14
C ARG A 411 -42.01 15.86 -20.37
N LEU A 412 -41.40 16.83 -21.06
CA LEU A 412 -40.96 18.10 -20.50
C LEU A 412 -42.09 19.14 -20.39
N GLY A 413 -43.32 18.80 -20.79
CA GLY A 413 -44.50 19.66 -20.68
C GLY A 413 -44.76 20.55 -21.91
N PHE A 414 -44.00 20.38 -22.99
CA PHE A 414 -44.26 21.06 -24.25
C PHE A 414 -45.44 20.43 -24.99
N MET A 415 -46.14 21.22 -25.83
CA MET A 415 -47.26 20.74 -26.64
C MET A 415 -47.11 21.21 -28.08
N LEU A 416 -47.25 20.29 -29.04
CA LEU A 416 -47.26 20.64 -30.45
C LEU A 416 -48.66 21.13 -30.85
N GLN A 417 -48.75 22.36 -31.36
CA GLN A 417 -49.98 22.96 -31.86
C GLN A 417 -49.72 23.65 -33.20
N LYS A 418 -50.45 23.25 -34.26
CA LYS A 418 -50.34 23.85 -35.61
C LYS A 418 -48.88 24.03 -36.05
N ASP A 419 -48.11 22.95 -35.92
CA ASP A 419 -46.68 22.86 -36.27
C ASP A 419 -45.73 23.73 -35.43
N GLN A 420 -46.20 24.35 -34.35
CA GLN A 420 -45.37 25.10 -33.39
C GLN A 420 -45.39 24.43 -32.02
N TRP A 421 -44.23 24.37 -31.37
CA TRP A 421 -44.11 23.88 -30.00
C TRP A 421 -44.41 25.00 -29.02
N LEU A 422 -45.46 24.81 -28.22
CA LEU A 422 -45.74 25.64 -27.07
C LEU A 422 -44.88 25.19 -25.88
N ASN A 423 -44.27 26.14 -25.18
CA ASN A 423 -43.52 25.90 -23.96
C ASN A 423 -44.47 25.58 -22.77
N PRO A 424 -43.98 25.04 -21.64
CA PRO A 424 -44.85 24.63 -20.54
C PRO A 424 -45.72 25.74 -19.94
N GLU A 425 -45.30 27.00 -20.00
CA GLU A 425 -46.08 28.15 -19.53
C GLU A 425 -47.19 28.49 -20.53
N GLU A 426 -46.85 28.58 -21.82
CA GLU A 426 -47.81 28.76 -22.91
C GLU A 426 -48.85 27.63 -22.94
N VAL A 427 -48.45 26.39 -22.63
CA VAL A 427 -49.38 25.25 -22.50
C VAL A 427 -50.36 25.45 -21.35
N LYS A 428 -49.92 26.02 -20.22
CA LYS A 428 -50.83 26.34 -19.11
C LYS A 428 -51.80 27.42 -19.53
N GLU A 429 -51.33 28.53 -20.10
CA GLU A 429 -52.19 29.60 -20.61
C GLU A 429 -53.19 29.08 -21.65
N PHE A 430 -52.71 28.25 -22.57
CA PHE A 430 -53.53 27.61 -23.59
C PHE A 430 -54.60 26.67 -23.03
N ARG A 431 -54.29 25.97 -21.94
CA ARG A 431 -55.26 25.12 -21.23
C ARG A 431 -56.22 25.94 -20.38
N ASP A 432 -55.76 27.05 -19.83
CA ASP A 432 -56.50 27.93 -18.93
C ASP A 432 -57.33 29.00 -19.62
N ASP A 433 -57.23 29.11 -20.95
CA ASP A 433 -58.15 29.85 -21.80
C ASP A 433 -59.62 29.56 -21.41
N PRO A 434 -60.36 30.57 -20.90
CA PRO A 434 -61.72 30.41 -20.39
C PRO A 434 -62.67 29.77 -21.40
N ILE A 435 -62.50 30.08 -22.69
CA ILE A 435 -63.35 29.54 -23.76
C ILE A 435 -63.08 28.06 -23.92
N ARG A 436 -61.81 27.63 -23.97
CA ARG A 436 -61.45 26.22 -24.12
C ARG A 436 -61.80 25.39 -22.89
N ARG A 437 -61.61 25.95 -21.71
CA ARG A 437 -62.03 25.31 -20.44
C ARG A 437 -63.53 25.06 -20.44
N ALA A 438 -64.32 26.03 -20.89
CA ALA A 438 -65.75 25.90 -21.02
C ALA A 438 -66.15 24.85 -22.07
N ILE A 439 -65.47 24.80 -23.24
CA ILE A 439 -65.68 23.73 -24.23
C ILE A 439 -65.45 22.33 -23.64
N ARG A 440 -64.36 22.13 -22.89
CA ARG A 440 -64.07 20.82 -22.25
C ARG A 440 -65.09 20.45 -21.17
N ASN A 441 -65.58 21.45 -20.43
CA ASN A 441 -66.50 21.23 -19.31
C ASN A 441 -67.97 21.13 -19.76
N GLY A 442 -68.26 21.20 -21.06
CA GLY A 442 -69.64 21.20 -21.55
C GLY A 442 -70.41 22.48 -21.20
N THR A 443 -69.72 23.59 -20.90
CA THR A 443 -70.33 24.85 -20.49
C THR A 443 -70.10 25.95 -21.52
N VAL A 444 -70.99 26.93 -21.56
CA VAL A 444 -70.85 28.10 -22.43
C VAL A 444 -70.37 29.29 -21.60
N VAL A 445 -69.48 30.10 -22.16
CA VAL A 445 -68.99 31.35 -21.55
C VAL A 445 -69.00 32.49 -22.56
N ALA A 446 -68.98 33.73 -22.06
CA ALA A 446 -68.89 34.91 -22.90
C ALA A 446 -67.61 34.90 -23.77
N GLY A 447 -67.72 35.33 -25.03
CA GLY A 447 -66.65 35.33 -26.02
C GLY A 447 -66.66 34.13 -26.97
N MET A 448 -67.39 33.05 -26.68
CA MET A 448 -67.51 31.90 -27.58
C MET A 448 -68.17 32.25 -28.91
N ASN A 449 -67.65 31.76 -30.03
CA ASN A 449 -68.31 31.91 -31.32
C ASN A 449 -69.42 30.87 -31.54
N ARG A 450 -70.22 31.04 -32.60
CA ARG A 450 -71.31 30.11 -32.96
C ARG A 450 -70.87 28.65 -32.98
N ASP A 451 -69.78 28.33 -33.67
CA ASP A 451 -69.29 26.96 -33.84
C ASP A 451 -68.86 26.35 -32.51
N GLN A 452 -68.26 27.15 -31.62
CA GLN A 452 -67.87 26.74 -30.28
C GLN A 452 -69.10 26.44 -29.42
N VAL A 453 -70.14 27.28 -29.47
CA VAL A 453 -71.40 27.02 -28.75
C VAL A 453 -72.08 25.75 -29.26
N GLN A 454 -72.13 25.55 -30.58
CA GLN A 454 -72.72 24.33 -31.17
C GLN A 454 -71.93 23.08 -30.85
N LYS A 455 -70.59 23.16 -30.78
CA LYS A 455 -69.76 22.03 -30.35
C LYS A 455 -70.02 21.61 -28.91
N VAL A 456 -70.43 22.55 -28.05
CA VAL A 456 -70.67 22.30 -26.63
C VAL A 456 -72.09 21.80 -26.36
N LEU A 457 -73.10 22.44 -26.95
CA LEU A 457 -74.50 22.20 -26.63
C LEU A 457 -75.30 21.54 -27.77
N GLY A 458 -74.69 21.30 -28.93
CA GLY A 458 -75.38 20.88 -30.13
C GLY A 458 -76.14 22.02 -30.83
N ALA A 459 -77.02 21.66 -31.76
CA ALA A 459 -77.86 22.63 -32.45
C ALA A 459 -78.92 23.21 -31.48
N PRO A 460 -79.15 24.53 -31.47
CA PRO A 460 -80.19 25.14 -30.65
C PRO A 460 -81.58 24.70 -31.11
N THR A 461 -82.51 24.56 -30.17
CA THR A 461 -83.92 24.24 -30.44
C THR A 461 -84.60 25.37 -31.21
N GLN A 462 -84.25 26.63 -30.91
CA GLN A 462 -84.75 27.81 -31.61
C GLN A 462 -83.67 28.89 -31.74
N ILE A 463 -83.72 29.63 -32.85
CA ILE A 463 -82.84 30.78 -33.12
C ILE A 463 -83.70 32.01 -33.41
N GLY A 464 -83.68 32.99 -32.52
CA GLY A 464 -84.23 34.32 -32.74
C GLY A 464 -83.14 35.25 -33.27
N ARG A 465 -83.45 36.06 -34.28
CA ARG A 465 -82.51 37.06 -34.84
C ARG A 465 -83.09 38.45 -34.69
N SER A 466 -82.30 39.40 -34.22
CA SER A 466 -82.71 40.80 -34.12
C SER A 466 -81.56 41.75 -34.47
N ILE A 467 -81.91 42.93 -34.96
CA ILE A 467 -80.98 43.99 -35.28
C ILE A 467 -81.34 45.18 -34.41
N SER A 468 -80.42 45.64 -33.56
CA SER A 468 -80.63 46.82 -32.72
C SER A 468 -79.34 47.64 -32.59
N GLY A 469 -79.45 48.96 -32.77
CA GLY A 469 -78.35 49.91 -32.53
C GLY A 469 -77.02 49.55 -33.19
N SER A 470 -77.00 49.24 -34.49
CA SER A 470 -75.83 48.83 -35.28
C SER A 470 -75.16 47.49 -34.89
N LYS A 471 -75.81 46.70 -34.04
CA LYS A 471 -75.41 45.34 -33.67
C LYS A 471 -76.42 44.32 -34.19
N ILE A 472 -75.91 43.17 -34.63
CA ILE A 472 -76.72 41.99 -34.97
C ILE A 472 -76.67 41.09 -33.74
N ASN A 473 -77.84 40.73 -33.21
CA ASN A 473 -77.98 39.82 -32.08
C ASN A 473 -78.67 38.53 -32.52
N GLU A 474 -78.17 37.40 -32.06
CA GLU A 474 -78.85 36.12 -32.12
C GLU A 474 -79.15 35.62 -30.72
N LEU A 475 -80.35 35.11 -30.54
CA LEU A 475 -80.80 34.47 -29.32
C LEU A 475 -80.98 32.99 -29.62
N TRP A 476 -80.13 32.16 -29.05
CA TRP A 476 -80.17 30.72 -29.19
C TRP A 476 -80.80 30.12 -27.94
N ILE A 477 -81.85 29.33 -28.12
CA ILE A 477 -82.62 28.72 -27.03
C ILE A 477 -82.41 27.21 -27.10
N TYR A 478 -82.03 26.63 -25.96
CA TYR A 478 -81.83 25.19 -25.77
C TYR A 478 -82.81 24.68 -24.70
N GLY A 479 -83.55 23.60 -25.01
CA GLY A 479 -84.56 23.00 -24.12
C GLY A 479 -86.00 23.25 -24.57
N GLU A 480 -86.95 22.53 -23.97
CA GLU A 480 -88.39 22.66 -24.26
C GLU A 480 -89.04 23.74 -23.39
N ALA A 481 -90.11 24.37 -23.88
CA ALA A 481 -90.76 25.52 -23.24
C ALA A 481 -91.28 25.26 -21.81
N SER A 482 -91.38 24.01 -21.38
CA SER A 482 -91.92 23.57 -20.09
C SER A 482 -90.86 23.11 -19.06
N SER A 483 -89.58 23.01 -19.41
CA SER A 483 -88.51 22.73 -18.43
C SER A 483 -87.15 23.34 -18.81
N GLN A 484 -86.52 23.99 -17.83
CA GLN A 484 -85.19 24.65 -17.83
C GLN A 484 -84.64 25.04 -19.22
N SER A 485 -85.13 26.15 -19.79
CA SER A 485 -84.56 26.69 -21.04
C SER A 485 -83.28 27.50 -20.77
N LEU A 486 -82.20 27.12 -21.47
CA LEU A 486 -80.94 27.84 -21.51
C LEU A 486 -80.95 28.78 -22.71
N VAL A 487 -80.76 30.07 -22.45
CA VAL A 487 -80.79 31.13 -23.47
C VAL A 487 -79.42 31.76 -23.61
N ILE A 488 -78.86 31.68 -24.81
CA ILE A 488 -77.54 32.21 -25.16
C ILE A 488 -77.71 33.35 -26.15
N GLN A 489 -77.24 34.54 -25.79
CA GLN A 489 -77.24 35.71 -26.67
C GLN A 489 -75.86 35.85 -27.30
N LEU A 490 -75.80 35.75 -28.63
CA LEU A 490 -74.64 36.12 -29.42
C LEU A 490 -74.83 37.50 -30.02
N ALA A 491 -73.78 38.32 -30.07
CA ALA A 491 -73.84 39.62 -30.73
C ALA A 491 -72.59 39.89 -31.56
N ARG A 492 -72.76 40.62 -32.67
CA ARG A 492 -71.67 41.18 -33.47
C ARG A 492 -71.94 42.62 -33.86
N LYS A 493 -70.89 43.40 -34.05
CA LYS A 493 -70.97 44.70 -34.72
C LYS A 493 -71.15 44.48 -36.23
N ARG A 494 -71.83 45.39 -36.93
CA ARG A 494 -72.15 45.25 -38.38
C ARG A 494 -70.95 45.04 -39.31
N ARG A 495 -69.74 45.44 -38.89
CA ARG A 495 -68.47 45.29 -39.63
C ARG A 495 -67.59 44.11 -39.15
N SER A 496 -68.04 43.35 -38.16
CA SER A 496 -67.36 42.15 -37.68
C SER A 496 -68.00 40.93 -38.32
N ASP A 497 -67.22 39.95 -38.75
CA ASP A 497 -67.78 38.75 -39.39
C ASP A 497 -68.26 37.70 -38.40
N GLU A 498 -67.78 37.74 -37.17
CA GLU A 498 -68.02 36.71 -36.16
C GLU A 498 -69.02 37.14 -35.08
N LEU A 499 -69.96 36.23 -34.73
CA LEU A 499 -70.93 36.36 -33.65
C LEU A 499 -70.40 35.66 -32.40
N THR A 500 -70.22 36.41 -31.32
CA THR A 500 -69.71 35.88 -30.04
C THR A 500 -70.76 35.98 -28.94
N VAL A 501 -70.77 35.02 -28.02
CA VAL A 501 -71.63 35.02 -26.83
C VAL A 501 -71.35 36.27 -25.99
N VAL A 502 -72.39 37.04 -25.71
CA VAL A 502 -72.33 38.22 -24.84
C VAL A 502 -73.10 37.97 -23.54
N ARG A 503 -74.10 37.08 -23.55
CA ARG A 503 -74.92 36.80 -22.37
C ARG A 503 -75.45 35.37 -22.36
N ILE A 504 -75.59 34.81 -21.16
CA ILE A 504 -76.14 33.47 -20.89
C ILE A 504 -77.18 33.62 -19.77
N ARG A 505 -78.35 33.00 -19.93
CA ARG A 505 -79.44 33.02 -18.93
C ARG A 505 -80.06 31.63 -18.79
N ASN A 506 -80.31 31.18 -17.55
CA ASN A 506 -81.15 30.02 -17.25
C ASN A 506 -82.54 30.51 -16.84
N ALA A 507 -83.60 29.96 -17.43
CA ALA A 507 -84.96 30.22 -16.98
C ALA A 507 -85.33 29.27 -15.83
N GLN A 508 -85.28 29.76 -14.59
CA GLN A 508 -85.98 29.17 -13.45
C GLN A 508 -86.97 30.22 -12.89
N MET A 509 -88.17 29.75 -12.55
CA MET A 509 -89.36 30.53 -12.16
C MET A 509 -89.09 31.68 -11.18
N SER A 510 -89.58 32.87 -11.51
CA SER A 510 -90.13 33.81 -10.51
C SER A 510 -91.46 34.33 -11.06
N ALA A 511 -92.57 33.81 -10.53
CA ALA A 511 -93.88 34.43 -10.68
C ALA A 511 -94.29 34.93 -9.29
N ALA A 512 -94.14 36.23 -9.06
CA ALA A 512 -94.83 36.96 -8.01
C ALA A 512 -95.69 38.02 -8.72
N PRO A 513 -97.03 38.03 -8.57
CA PRO A 513 -97.87 39.03 -9.21
C PRO A 513 -97.67 40.41 -8.58
N LEU A 514 -97.70 41.44 -9.41
CA LEU A 514 -97.73 42.85 -9.02
C LEU A 514 -99.03 43.17 -8.24
N PRO A 515 -98.98 43.97 -7.16
CA PRO A 515 -100.19 44.50 -6.53
C PRO A 515 -100.77 45.64 -7.37
N GLU A 516 -102.10 45.61 -7.45
CA GLU A 516 -102.99 46.55 -8.12
C GLU A 516 -102.98 47.93 -7.42
N ALA A 517 -103.10 49.00 -8.19
CA ALA A 517 -103.01 50.38 -7.71
C ALA A 517 -104.23 50.78 -6.86
N ALA A 518 -103.96 51.55 -5.80
CA ALA A 518 -104.96 52.24 -5.00
C ALA A 518 -105.68 53.34 -5.82
N ASP A 519 -107.00 53.48 -5.66
CA ASP A 519 -107.57 54.58 -4.86
C ASP A 519 -109.12 54.61 -4.92
N ALA A 520 -109.69 54.63 -3.71
CA ALA A 520 -110.67 55.59 -3.19
C ALA A 520 -112.13 55.72 -3.74
N VAL A 521 -113.02 55.72 -2.74
CA VAL A 521 -114.26 56.51 -2.52
C VAL A 521 -115.61 55.79 -2.67
N GLU A 522 -116.27 55.74 -1.50
CA GLU A 522 -117.68 55.52 -1.09
C GLU A 522 -118.40 54.20 -1.40
#